data_AF-A0A4U6CBJ0-F1
#
_entry.id   AF-A0A4U6CBJ0-F1
#
_cell.length_a   1.000
_cell.length_b   1.000
_cell.length_c   1.000
_cell.angle_alpha   90.00
_cell.angle_beta   90.00
_cell.angle_gamma   90.00
#
_symmetry.space_group_name_H-M   'P 1'
#
loop_
_entity.id
_entity.type
_entity.pdbx_description
1 polymer ?
#
loop_
_entity_poly.entity_id
_entity_poly.type
_entity_poly.pdbx_seq_one_letter_code
_entity_poly.pdbx_strand_id
1 'polypeptide(L)'
;MAGIKGKGAKKAKGADRQSAERDDLIRDAGGYDWGWPAIEMVMANMELSRRLAAGGFSGCGYGIIPDGVPFITLVGSNVRGMKSALALLKEWTTLSGPNAIRIEIAYDGPGYVLAISQQVDLLRWRVSGIDTVRQPLMMVTSHIKRMDSRHRMLDQLANYAEQPVAPLWLIVAEMPEGVSRGGGSRDFAFTPNWDNAILLPGIEVYRRPEHRPPHTMARTEAEFEARTKNGPDPGWPPALRQDPVSLASARERRLAASMPKTLHVLRNTHPGAALMEQAQALGCSRWQVEQAICNLRSADFLAYQPSGAGKRLAMINAVRHCVLEPASMEVDLTAIPNDQISAQIGLDAAFLLRRLEPNREIGDATAERIERIRELGYG
;
A
#
# COMPACT_ATOMS: atom_id res chain seq x y z
N MET A 1 2.72 -10.96 -44.93
CA MET A 1 1.50 -11.06 -44.09
C MET A 1 1.88 -11.69 -42.76
N ALA A 2 2.19 -10.89 -41.74
CA ALA A 2 2.47 -11.37 -40.38
C ALA A 2 1.23 -11.14 -39.50
N GLY A 3 0.72 -12.23 -38.94
CA GLY A 3 -0.60 -12.31 -38.32
C GLY A 3 -0.72 -11.58 -36.98
N ILE A 4 -1.82 -10.84 -36.85
CA ILE A 4 -2.34 -10.27 -35.61
C ILE A 4 -2.94 -11.43 -34.79
N LYS A 5 -2.13 -12.11 -33.95
CA LYS A 5 -2.62 -13.10 -32.98
C LYS A 5 -2.13 -12.72 -31.58
N GLY A 6 -2.86 -11.82 -30.92
CA GLY A 6 -2.55 -11.41 -29.54
C GLY A 6 -3.61 -10.57 -28.83
N LYS A 7 -4.51 -9.93 -29.59
CA LYS A 7 -5.59 -9.11 -29.02
C LYS A 7 -6.84 -9.90 -28.60
N GLY A 8 -7.10 -11.07 -29.19
CA GLY A 8 -8.30 -11.89 -28.88
C GLY A 8 -8.25 -12.57 -27.52
N ALA A 9 -7.12 -13.19 -27.16
CA ALA A 9 -6.98 -13.96 -25.91
C ALA A 9 -7.04 -13.08 -24.65
N LYS A 10 -6.46 -11.87 -24.68
CA LYS A 10 -6.56 -10.90 -23.57
C LYS A 10 -7.99 -10.36 -23.41
N LYS A 11 -8.73 -10.20 -24.51
CA LYS A 11 -10.11 -9.71 -24.50
C LYS A 11 -11.10 -10.78 -24.01
N ALA A 12 -10.90 -12.04 -24.41
CA ALA A 12 -11.65 -13.19 -23.91
C ALA A 12 -11.43 -13.40 -22.41
N LYS A 13 -10.17 -13.42 -21.95
CA LYS A 13 -9.83 -13.58 -20.53
C LYS A 13 -10.36 -12.43 -19.65
N GLY A 14 -10.47 -11.22 -20.20
CA GLY A 14 -11.10 -10.07 -19.54
C GLY A 14 -12.63 -10.19 -19.45
N ALA A 15 -13.27 -10.69 -20.51
CA ALA A 15 -14.72 -10.93 -20.53
C ALA A 15 -15.12 -12.07 -19.57
N ASP A 16 -14.36 -13.16 -19.54
CA ASP A 16 -14.60 -14.29 -18.63
C ASP A 16 -14.47 -13.88 -17.17
N ARG A 17 -13.46 -13.05 -16.85
CA ARG A 17 -13.27 -12.50 -15.50
C ARG A 17 -14.41 -11.57 -15.08
N GLN A 18 -14.86 -10.71 -15.99
CA GLN A 18 -16.01 -9.83 -15.73
C GLN A 18 -17.31 -10.62 -15.57
N SER A 19 -17.47 -11.75 -16.28
CA SER A 19 -18.60 -12.65 -16.09
C SER A 19 -18.54 -13.30 -14.71
N ALA A 20 -17.39 -13.88 -14.33
CA ALA A 20 -17.22 -14.52 -13.02
C ALA A 20 -17.42 -13.54 -11.85
N GLU A 21 -16.87 -12.32 -11.93
CA GLU A 21 -17.10 -11.29 -10.91
C GLU A 21 -18.58 -10.89 -10.81
N ARG A 22 -19.30 -10.87 -11.93
CA ARG A 22 -20.73 -10.61 -11.96
C ARG A 22 -21.54 -11.76 -11.38
N ASP A 23 -21.16 -13.00 -11.67
CA ASP A 23 -21.81 -14.20 -11.14
C ASP A 23 -21.61 -14.31 -9.63
N ASP A 24 -20.43 -13.97 -9.13
CA ASP A 24 -20.13 -13.87 -7.70
C ASP A 24 -21.00 -12.81 -7.01
N LEU A 25 -21.13 -11.62 -7.61
CA LEU A 25 -21.99 -10.56 -7.08
C LEU A 25 -23.47 -10.97 -7.03
N ILE A 26 -23.95 -11.65 -8.07
CA ILE A 26 -25.33 -12.16 -8.11
C ILE A 26 -25.53 -13.24 -7.05
N ARG A 27 -24.57 -14.16 -6.90
CA ARG A 27 -24.57 -15.21 -5.88
C ARG A 27 -24.53 -14.64 -4.47
N ASP A 28 -23.84 -13.51 -4.28
CA ASP A 28 -23.80 -12.80 -3.01
C ASP A 28 -25.10 -12.05 -2.71
N ALA A 29 -25.93 -11.78 -3.71
CA ALA A 29 -27.27 -11.20 -3.58
C ALA A 29 -27.31 -9.93 -2.69
N GLY A 30 -26.21 -9.18 -2.64
CA GLY A 30 -26.07 -7.96 -1.82
C GLY A 30 -25.39 -8.17 -0.47
N GLY A 31 -25.17 -9.41 -0.03
CA GLY A 31 -24.37 -9.74 1.14
C GLY A 31 -22.93 -9.25 1.01
N TYR A 32 -22.35 -8.75 2.10
CA TYR A 32 -20.97 -8.25 2.12
C TYR A 32 -20.41 -8.13 3.53
N ASP A 33 -19.16 -8.56 3.70
CA ASP A 33 -18.41 -8.34 4.93
C ASP A 33 -17.40 -7.21 4.75
N TRP A 34 -17.55 -6.13 5.51
CA TRP A 34 -16.65 -4.98 5.44
C TRP A 34 -15.25 -5.31 5.94
N GLY A 35 -15.07 -6.34 6.76
CA GLY A 35 -13.77 -6.86 7.17
C GLY A 35 -13.06 -7.67 6.08
N TRP A 36 -13.78 -8.17 5.07
CA TRP A 36 -13.20 -9.05 4.07
C TRP A 36 -12.09 -8.35 3.26
N PRO A 37 -10.89 -8.94 3.14
CA PRO A 37 -9.77 -8.27 2.50
C PRO A 37 -10.06 -7.94 1.04
N ALA A 38 -9.81 -6.68 0.67
CA ALA A 38 -9.92 -6.16 -0.68
C ALA A 38 -8.56 -5.57 -1.04
N ILE A 39 -7.92 -6.08 -2.10
CA ILE A 39 -6.58 -5.65 -2.48
C ILE A 39 -6.67 -4.37 -3.31
N GLU A 40 -5.84 -3.40 -2.97
CA GLU A 40 -5.53 -2.26 -3.83
C GLU A 40 -4.08 -2.33 -4.26
N MET A 41 -3.80 -2.15 -5.54
CA MET A 41 -2.42 -2.06 -6.00
C MET A 41 -1.97 -0.59 -5.98
N VAL A 42 -0.95 -0.31 -5.19
CA VAL A 42 -0.39 1.03 -5.03
C VAL A 42 0.98 1.05 -5.69
N MET A 43 1.11 1.79 -6.80
CA MET A 43 2.35 1.82 -7.58
C MET A 43 3.07 3.15 -7.40
N ALA A 44 4.36 3.07 -7.06
CA ALA A 44 5.24 4.22 -7.10
C ALA A 44 5.43 4.72 -8.54
N ASN A 45 5.47 6.04 -8.69
CA ASN A 45 5.86 6.68 -9.93
C ASN A 45 7.33 6.36 -10.27
N MET A 46 7.63 6.19 -11.57
CA MET A 46 8.98 6.01 -12.13
C MET A 46 9.78 7.32 -12.32
N GLU A 47 9.20 8.46 -11.93
CA GLU A 47 9.76 9.79 -12.22
C GLU A 47 11.14 10.02 -11.62
N LEU A 48 11.44 9.49 -10.42
CA LEU A 48 12.79 9.59 -9.85
C LEU A 48 13.83 8.95 -10.77
N SER A 49 13.57 7.72 -11.22
CA SER A 49 14.46 7.02 -12.15
C SER A 49 14.62 7.78 -13.47
N ARG A 50 13.55 8.37 -13.99
CA ARG A 50 13.59 9.21 -15.20
C ARG A 50 14.47 10.44 -14.99
N ARG A 51 14.31 11.16 -13.88
CA ARG A 51 15.09 12.38 -13.58
C ARG A 51 16.56 12.07 -13.29
N LEU A 52 16.85 10.99 -12.57
CA LEU A 52 18.23 10.52 -12.34
C LEU A 52 18.91 10.11 -13.66
N ALA A 53 18.19 9.41 -14.54
CA ALA A 53 18.70 9.07 -15.88
C ALA A 53 18.97 10.33 -16.72
N ALA A 54 18.06 11.31 -16.71
CA ALA A 54 18.25 12.59 -17.40
C ALA A 54 19.41 13.43 -16.81
N GLY A 55 19.68 13.29 -15.51
CA GLY A 55 20.83 13.86 -14.83
C GLY A 55 22.15 13.13 -15.10
N GLY A 56 22.10 11.98 -15.79
CA GLY A 56 23.27 11.14 -16.03
C GLY A 56 23.91 10.65 -14.74
N PHE A 57 23.10 10.25 -13.76
CA PHE A 57 23.56 9.78 -12.45
C PHE A 57 24.59 8.65 -12.60
N SER A 58 25.81 8.91 -12.15
CA SER A 58 26.97 8.04 -12.36
C SER A 58 27.56 7.52 -11.06
N GLY A 59 27.40 8.25 -9.96
CA GLY A 59 28.11 7.95 -8.72
C GLY A 59 27.54 8.69 -7.51
N CYS A 60 28.07 8.38 -6.33
CA CYS A 60 27.86 9.22 -5.16
C CYS A 60 29.18 9.57 -4.47
N GLY A 61 29.28 10.81 -4.00
CA GLY A 61 30.31 11.25 -3.06
C GLY A 61 29.78 11.17 -1.63
N TYR A 62 30.69 11.04 -0.68
CA TYR A 62 30.40 11.11 0.75
C TYR A 62 31.47 11.92 1.45
N GLY A 63 31.07 12.70 2.45
CA GLY A 63 31.99 13.50 3.22
C GLY A 63 31.50 13.74 4.64
N ILE A 64 32.47 13.81 5.56
CA ILE A 64 32.24 14.21 6.95
C ILE A 64 32.81 15.61 7.11
N ILE A 65 31.97 16.52 7.61
CA ILE A 65 32.38 17.88 7.97
C ILE A 65 32.83 17.85 9.43
N PRO A 66 34.03 18.34 9.77
CA PRO A 66 34.43 18.49 11.17
C PRO A 66 33.38 19.29 11.93
N ASP A 67 32.92 18.76 13.07
CA ASP A 67 31.87 19.34 13.93
C ASP A 67 30.51 19.58 13.25
N GLY A 68 30.30 18.97 12.08
CA GLY A 68 29.11 19.17 11.25
C GLY A 68 28.38 17.87 10.92
N VAL A 69 27.21 18.03 10.31
CA VAL A 69 26.39 16.93 9.81
C VAL A 69 27.04 16.36 8.53
N PRO A 70 27.30 15.04 8.45
CA PRO A 70 27.83 14.40 7.24
C PRO A 70 26.93 14.62 6.02
N PHE A 71 27.47 14.35 4.82
CA PHE A 71 26.69 14.46 3.59
C PHE A 71 26.93 13.32 2.61
N ILE A 72 25.90 13.04 1.82
CA ILE A 72 25.95 12.23 0.60
C ILE A 72 25.60 13.14 -0.57
N THR A 73 26.40 13.05 -1.63
CA THR A 73 26.20 13.80 -2.86
C THR A 73 25.91 12.85 -3.99
N LEU A 74 24.74 12.98 -4.63
CA LEU A 74 24.47 12.27 -5.88
C LEU A 74 25.16 13.01 -7.02
N VAL A 75 26.01 12.32 -7.76
CA VAL A 75 26.83 12.90 -8.83
C VAL A 75 26.32 12.41 -10.19
N GLY A 76 26.15 13.34 -11.13
CA GLY A 76 25.76 13.02 -12.50
C GLY A 76 26.43 13.93 -13.53
N SER A 77 26.25 13.62 -14.81
CA SER A 77 26.83 14.39 -15.91
C SER A 77 26.04 15.64 -16.29
N ASN A 78 24.86 15.87 -15.69
CA ASN A 78 24.01 17.02 -15.98
C ASN A 78 23.39 17.56 -14.68
N VAL A 79 23.92 18.69 -14.21
CA VAL A 79 23.48 19.31 -12.95
C VAL A 79 21.99 19.67 -12.95
N ARG A 80 21.41 20.07 -14.09
CA ARG A 80 19.99 20.46 -14.16
C ARG A 80 19.09 19.25 -13.94
N GLY A 81 19.44 18.11 -14.53
CA GLY A 81 18.73 16.85 -14.31
C GLY A 81 18.85 16.38 -12.85
N MET A 82 20.05 16.46 -12.28
CA MET A 82 20.28 16.11 -10.87
C MET A 82 19.52 17.02 -9.90
N LYS A 83 19.49 18.33 -10.14
CA LYS A 83 18.66 19.28 -9.37
C LYS A 83 17.17 18.98 -9.50
N SER A 84 16.70 18.57 -10.68
CA SER A 84 15.32 18.14 -10.87
C SER A 84 14.97 16.87 -10.08
N ALA A 85 15.91 15.91 -9.98
CA ALA A 85 15.75 14.73 -9.14
C ALA A 85 15.70 15.11 -7.64
N LEU A 86 16.62 15.99 -7.19
CA LEU A 86 16.62 16.48 -5.81
C LEU A 86 15.33 17.23 -5.46
N ALA A 87 14.79 18.02 -6.39
CA ALA A 87 13.52 18.71 -6.21
C ALA A 87 12.34 17.73 -6.01
N LEU A 88 12.32 16.60 -6.74
CA LEU A 88 11.30 15.56 -6.53
C LEU A 88 11.43 14.91 -5.15
N LEU A 89 12.67 14.60 -4.74
CA LEU A 89 12.94 14.07 -3.41
C LEU A 89 12.48 15.05 -2.32
N LYS A 90 12.74 16.36 -2.52
CA LYS A 90 12.27 17.42 -1.61
C LYS A 90 10.74 17.47 -1.55
N GLU A 91 10.07 17.38 -2.69
CA GLU A 91 8.61 17.33 -2.77
C GLU A 91 8.05 16.18 -1.92
N TRP A 92 8.67 14.99 -1.98
CA TRP A 92 8.25 13.87 -1.13
C TRP A 92 8.39 14.16 0.36
N THR A 93 9.48 14.83 0.77
CA THR A 93 9.66 15.22 2.17
C THR A 93 8.65 16.26 2.63
N THR A 94 8.27 17.18 1.74
CA THR A 94 7.22 18.18 2.03
C THR A 94 5.85 17.52 2.19
N LEU A 95 5.53 16.51 1.37
CA LEU A 95 4.21 15.87 1.36
C LEU A 95 4.02 14.83 2.48
N SER A 96 5.09 14.20 2.98
CA SER A 96 4.96 13.05 3.90
C SER A 96 5.93 13.06 5.07
N GLY A 97 6.66 14.15 5.24
CA GLY A 97 7.60 14.34 6.33
C GLY A 97 9.04 13.90 6.00
N PRO A 98 9.96 14.14 6.94
CA PRO A 98 11.41 14.01 6.72
C PRO A 98 11.87 12.59 6.40
N ASN A 99 11.12 11.57 6.83
CA ASN A 99 11.41 10.16 6.56
C ASN A 99 10.98 9.71 5.14
N ALA A 100 10.44 10.59 4.28
CA ALA A 100 9.87 10.17 2.99
C ALA A 100 10.84 9.46 2.03
N ILE A 101 12.14 9.67 2.21
CA ILE A 101 13.22 9.14 1.38
C ILE A 101 13.94 8.04 2.18
N ARG A 102 14.19 6.91 1.54
CA ARG A 102 15.04 5.85 2.09
C ARG A 102 16.31 5.73 1.25
N ILE A 103 17.46 5.82 1.90
CA ILE A 103 18.76 5.58 1.29
C ILE A 103 19.45 4.46 2.06
N GLU A 104 19.87 3.44 1.32
CA GLU A 104 20.60 2.30 1.86
C GLU A 104 21.92 2.14 1.12
N ILE A 105 22.96 1.78 1.86
CA ILE A 105 24.25 1.38 1.33
C ILE A 105 24.53 -0.04 1.81
N ALA A 106 24.84 -0.96 0.89
CA ALA A 106 25.31 -2.31 1.25
C ALA A 106 26.67 -2.57 0.65
N TYR A 107 27.58 -3.13 1.45
CA TYR A 107 28.90 -3.53 0.99
C TYR A 107 28.78 -4.72 0.05
N ASP A 108 29.41 -4.64 -1.12
CA ASP A 108 29.32 -5.67 -2.17
C ASP A 108 30.70 -5.91 -2.80
N GLY A 109 31.37 -6.97 -2.35
CA GLY A 109 32.73 -7.31 -2.78
C GLY A 109 33.71 -6.13 -2.59
N PRO A 110 34.47 -5.73 -3.62
CA PRO A 110 35.43 -4.63 -3.54
C PRO A 110 34.79 -3.24 -3.48
N GLY A 111 33.46 -3.13 -3.59
CA GLY A 111 32.72 -1.88 -3.62
C GLY A 111 31.49 -1.89 -2.72
N TYR A 112 30.45 -1.19 -3.16
CA TYR A 112 29.14 -1.11 -2.49
C TYR A 112 28.00 -0.85 -3.49
N VAL A 113 26.79 -1.09 -3.03
CA VAL A 113 25.54 -0.76 -3.72
C VAL A 113 24.86 0.37 -2.98
N LEU A 114 24.48 1.43 -3.70
CA LEU A 114 23.61 2.49 -3.21
C LEU A 114 22.20 2.25 -3.74
N ALA A 115 21.21 2.23 -2.84
CA ALA A 115 19.80 2.19 -3.20
C ALA A 115 19.08 3.45 -2.69
N ILE A 116 18.28 4.07 -3.56
CA ILE A 116 17.48 5.26 -3.27
C ILE A 116 16.03 4.95 -3.60
N SER A 117 15.11 5.18 -2.66
CA SER A 117 13.69 4.96 -2.88
C SER A 117 12.81 5.85 -2.00
N GLN A 118 11.51 5.61 -2.09
CA GLN A 118 10.51 6.13 -1.16
C GLN A 118 10.32 5.16 0.01
N GLN A 119 10.17 5.66 1.23
CA GLN A 119 9.69 4.83 2.34
C GLN A 119 8.29 4.28 2.02
N VAL A 120 8.13 2.96 2.14
CA VAL A 120 6.94 2.23 1.69
C VAL A 120 5.67 2.74 2.37
N ASP A 121 5.71 2.91 3.69
CA ASP A 121 4.54 3.35 4.46
C ASP A 121 4.14 4.79 4.13
N LEU A 122 5.11 5.67 3.88
CA LEU A 122 4.85 7.06 3.52
C LEU A 122 4.38 7.20 2.07
N LEU A 123 4.86 6.34 1.17
CA LEU A 123 4.30 6.22 -0.18
C LEU A 123 2.82 5.81 -0.13
N ARG A 124 2.48 4.82 0.71
CA ARG A 124 1.09 4.39 0.89
C ARG A 124 0.21 5.57 1.28
N TRP A 125 0.63 6.37 2.26
CA TRP A 125 -0.13 7.54 2.70
C TRP A 125 -0.31 8.58 1.59
N ARG A 126 0.71 8.83 0.75
CA ARG A 126 0.58 9.76 -0.38
C ARG A 126 -0.41 9.31 -1.43
N VAL A 127 -0.43 8.02 -1.74
CA VAL A 127 -1.16 7.52 -2.92
C VAL A 127 -2.57 7.11 -2.55
N SER A 128 -2.75 6.43 -1.42
CA SER A 128 -4.05 5.89 -1.02
C SER A 128 -4.65 6.60 0.21
N GLY A 129 -3.90 7.47 0.87
CA GLY A 129 -4.37 8.20 2.06
C GLY A 129 -4.15 7.44 3.37
N ILE A 130 -4.70 8.00 4.44
CA ILE A 130 -4.69 7.43 5.80
C ILE A 130 -5.97 6.59 5.94
N ASP A 131 -5.87 5.39 6.53
CA ASP A 131 -7.00 4.49 6.78
C ASP A 131 -7.80 4.04 5.55
N THR A 132 -7.07 3.60 4.52
CA THR A 132 -7.66 2.98 3.32
C THR A 132 -8.56 1.79 3.66
N VAL A 133 -9.73 1.76 3.00
CA VAL A 133 -10.67 0.62 3.05
C VAL A 133 -10.06 -0.65 2.42
N ARG A 134 -8.93 -0.55 1.71
CA ARG A 134 -8.29 -1.69 1.05
C ARG A 134 -6.95 -2.05 1.68
N GLN A 135 -6.57 -3.31 1.57
CA GLN A 135 -5.23 -3.82 1.87
C GLN A 135 -4.31 -3.45 0.70
N PRO A 136 -3.33 -2.57 0.89
CA PRO A 136 -2.48 -2.13 -0.20
C PRO A 136 -1.40 -3.17 -0.50
N LEU A 137 -1.30 -3.55 -1.77
CA LEU A 137 -0.15 -4.22 -2.36
C LEU A 137 0.77 -3.13 -2.92
N MET A 138 1.85 -2.86 -2.20
CA MET A 138 2.79 -1.79 -2.54
C MET A 138 3.78 -2.26 -3.61
N MET A 139 3.89 -1.50 -4.69
CA MET A 139 4.94 -1.65 -5.69
C MET A 139 5.85 -0.43 -5.65
N VAL A 140 6.96 -0.55 -4.92
CA VAL A 140 7.92 0.56 -4.75
C VAL A 140 9.01 0.47 -5.79
N THR A 141 9.41 1.63 -6.31
CA THR A 141 10.50 1.77 -7.28
C THR A 141 11.75 2.21 -6.52
N SER A 142 12.82 1.43 -6.66
CA SER A 142 14.12 1.75 -6.09
C SER A 142 15.12 1.97 -7.21
N HIS A 143 15.90 3.04 -7.11
CA HIS A 143 17.03 3.28 -8.00
C HIS A 143 18.29 2.72 -7.34
N ILE A 144 18.93 1.76 -7.99
CA ILE A 144 20.05 1.00 -7.42
C ILE A 144 21.26 1.17 -8.32
N LYS A 145 22.41 1.54 -7.74
CA LYS A 145 23.65 1.78 -8.44
C LYS A 145 24.81 1.12 -7.71
N ARG A 146 25.57 0.32 -8.44
CA ARG A 146 26.82 -0.29 -7.97
C ARG A 146 27.97 0.71 -8.11
N MET A 147 28.81 0.74 -7.09
CA MET A 147 30.01 1.55 -7.01
C MET A 147 31.18 0.61 -6.75
N ASP A 148 32.31 0.86 -7.40
CA ASP A 148 33.52 0.03 -7.40
C ASP A 148 34.57 0.48 -6.38
N SER A 149 34.26 1.48 -5.55
CA SER A 149 35.17 2.06 -4.58
C SER A 149 34.82 1.69 -3.14
N ARG A 150 35.84 1.46 -2.30
CA ARG A 150 35.73 1.41 -0.83
C ARG A 150 36.69 2.40 -0.19
N HIS A 151 36.38 3.68 -0.33
CA HIS A 151 37.15 4.71 0.36
C HIS A 151 36.85 4.70 1.87
N ARG A 152 37.86 4.94 2.71
CA ARG A 152 37.79 4.91 4.20
C ARG A 152 36.65 5.73 4.81
N MET A 153 36.21 6.78 4.10
CA MET A 153 35.12 7.65 4.54
C MET A 153 33.77 6.91 4.57
N LEU A 154 33.62 5.86 3.77
CA LEU A 154 32.45 4.99 3.83
C LEU A 154 32.38 4.23 5.15
N ASP A 155 33.52 3.76 5.67
CA ASP A 155 33.57 3.09 6.97
C ASP A 155 33.28 4.06 8.12
N GLN A 156 33.73 5.31 8.01
CA GLN A 156 33.40 6.36 8.98
C GLN A 156 31.91 6.71 8.94
N LEU A 157 31.33 6.81 7.73
CA LEU A 157 29.90 7.02 7.55
C LEU A 157 29.08 5.85 8.11
N ALA A 158 29.55 4.62 7.94
CA ALA A 158 28.92 3.43 8.54
C ALA A 158 28.95 3.49 10.07
N ASN A 159 30.07 3.87 10.69
CA ASN A 159 30.15 4.07 12.15
C ASN A 159 29.22 5.19 12.62
N TYR A 160 29.11 6.28 11.85
CA TYR A 160 28.21 7.38 12.16
C TYR A 160 26.74 6.94 12.11
N ALA A 161 26.36 6.14 11.10
CA ALA A 161 25.00 5.63 10.92
C ALA A 161 24.53 4.68 12.04
N GLU A 162 25.44 4.13 12.85
CA GLU A 162 25.11 3.29 14.01
C GLU A 162 24.60 4.12 15.22
N GLN A 163 24.67 5.45 15.17
CA GLN A 163 24.17 6.32 16.24
C GLN A 163 22.63 6.36 16.30
N PRO A 164 22.01 6.55 17.48
CA PRO A 164 20.55 6.63 17.60
C PRO A 164 19.92 7.76 16.77
N VAL A 165 20.67 8.85 16.55
CA VAL A 165 20.28 10.00 15.73
C VAL A 165 21.47 10.34 14.85
N ALA A 166 21.38 10.01 13.57
CA ALA A 166 22.49 10.11 12.61
C ALA A 166 22.07 10.90 11.35
N PRO A 167 21.67 12.18 11.47
CA PRO A 167 21.22 12.96 10.33
C PRO A 167 22.32 13.13 9.30
N LEU A 168 21.94 13.31 8.03
CA LEU A 168 22.89 13.66 6.98
C LEU A 168 22.27 14.56 5.92
N TRP A 169 23.10 15.33 5.25
CA TRP A 169 22.68 16.12 4.10
C TRP A 169 22.72 15.27 2.84
N LEU A 170 21.60 15.25 2.11
CA LEU A 170 21.54 14.79 0.74
C LEU A 170 21.63 16.01 -0.18
N ILE A 171 22.63 16.00 -1.05
CA ILE A 171 22.85 17.03 -2.05
C ILE A 171 23.12 16.42 -3.43
N VAL A 172 23.28 17.27 -4.44
CA VAL A 172 23.64 16.85 -5.79
C VAL A 172 24.80 17.67 -6.33
N ALA A 173 25.62 17.05 -7.18
CA ALA A 173 26.72 17.72 -7.87
C ALA A 173 26.85 17.23 -9.32
N GLU A 174 27.55 18.04 -10.11
CA GLU A 174 27.98 17.68 -11.45
C GLU A 174 29.35 17.03 -11.40
N MET A 175 29.55 15.98 -12.18
CA MET A 175 30.87 15.38 -12.36
C MET A 175 31.73 16.31 -13.23
N PRO A 176 32.95 16.67 -12.79
CA PRO A 176 33.84 17.48 -13.62
C PRO A 176 34.16 16.80 -14.96
N GLU A 177 34.17 17.56 -16.06
CA GLU A 177 34.42 17.03 -17.41
C GLU A 177 35.75 16.27 -17.56
N GLY A 178 36.77 16.64 -16.77
CA GLY A 178 38.07 15.96 -16.76
C GLY A 178 38.08 14.59 -16.07
N VAL A 179 37.05 14.31 -15.26
CA VAL A 179 36.86 13.03 -14.55
C VAL A 179 36.01 12.08 -15.38
N SER A 180 35.02 12.59 -16.13
CA SER A 180 34.08 11.77 -16.90
C SER A 180 34.68 11.01 -18.10
N ARG A 181 35.82 11.46 -18.62
CA ARG A 181 36.44 10.90 -19.85
C ARG A 181 37.51 9.83 -19.62
N GLY A 182 37.98 9.64 -18.40
CA GLY A 182 39.02 8.68 -18.07
C GLY A 182 38.44 7.46 -17.37
N GLY A 183 38.39 6.31 -18.03
CA GLY A 183 38.03 5.06 -17.35
C GLY A 183 38.95 4.81 -16.15
N GLY A 184 38.37 4.49 -14.99
CA GLY A 184 39.07 4.23 -13.72
C GLY A 184 38.50 5.00 -12.53
N SER A 185 38.87 4.60 -11.32
CA SER A 185 38.53 5.31 -10.08
C SER A 185 39.42 6.56 -9.94
N ARG A 186 38.81 7.74 -9.81
CA ARG A 186 39.52 9.01 -9.59
C ARG A 186 38.89 9.76 -8.43
N ASP A 187 39.75 10.21 -7.52
CA ASP A 187 39.35 11.12 -6.47
C ASP A 187 39.25 12.54 -7.04
N PHE A 188 38.14 13.22 -6.76
CA PHE A 188 38.02 14.65 -6.99
C PHE A 188 37.40 15.31 -5.77
N ALA A 189 38.03 16.40 -5.31
CA ALA A 189 37.43 17.26 -4.30
C ALA A 189 36.40 18.18 -4.96
N PHE A 190 35.27 18.37 -4.32
CA PHE A 190 34.29 19.38 -4.71
C PHE A 190 33.76 20.08 -3.46
N THR A 191 33.32 21.32 -3.63
CA THR A 191 32.61 22.04 -2.58
C THR A 191 31.14 21.67 -2.64
N PRO A 192 30.55 21.12 -1.56
CA PRO A 192 29.13 20.86 -1.47
C PRO A 192 28.30 22.10 -1.83
N ASN A 193 27.31 21.93 -2.71
CA ASN A 193 26.29 22.95 -2.89
C ASN A 193 25.12 22.65 -1.93
N TRP A 194 24.91 23.55 -0.98
CA TRP A 194 23.88 23.44 0.04
C TRP A 194 22.50 23.94 -0.43
N ASP A 195 22.42 24.56 -1.60
CA ASP A 195 21.17 25.03 -2.19
C ASP A 195 20.22 23.85 -2.41
N ASN A 196 19.08 23.89 -1.72
CA ASN A 196 18.06 22.83 -1.74
C ASN A 196 18.52 21.49 -1.16
N ALA A 197 19.56 21.47 -0.34
CA ALA A 197 19.96 20.29 0.42
C ALA A 197 18.78 19.74 1.23
N ILE A 198 18.70 18.41 1.32
CA ILE A 198 17.69 17.72 2.10
C ILE A 198 18.38 17.14 3.33
N LEU A 199 17.96 17.57 4.51
CA LEU A 199 18.38 16.92 5.74
C LEU A 199 17.60 15.62 5.88
N LEU A 200 18.28 14.49 5.72
CA LEU A 200 17.73 13.19 6.00
C LEU A 200 17.91 12.87 7.50
N PRO A 201 16.95 12.15 8.10
CA PRO A 201 17.02 11.75 9.51
C PRO A 201 18.08 10.67 9.76
N GLY A 202 18.45 9.91 8.72
CA GLY A 202 19.52 8.93 8.75
C GLY A 202 19.64 8.14 7.45
N ILE A 203 20.64 7.27 7.41
CA ILE A 203 20.85 6.26 6.37
C ILE A 203 21.10 4.91 7.04
N GLU A 204 20.87 3.84 6.29
CA GLU A 204 21.24 2.49 6.69
C GLU A 204 22.48 2.05 5.91
N VAL A 205 23.54 1.64 6.63
CA VAL A 205 24.78 1.15 6.01
C VAL A 205 25.07 -0.27 6.48
N TYR A 206 24.99 -1.22 5.56
CA TYR A 206 25.15 -2.65 5.82
C TYR A 206 26.54 -3.12 5.40
N ARG A 207 27.42 -3.32 6.38
CA ARG A 207 28.77 -3.87 6.16
C ARG A 207 28.78 -5.35 5.83
N ARG A 208 27.78 -6.08 6.32
CA ARG A 208 27.68 -7.53 6.19
C ARG A 208 26.28 -7.94 5.70
N PRO A 209 26.18 -8.97 4.86
CA PRO A 209 24.89 -9.45 4.35
C PRO A 209 23.87 -9.79 5.45
N GLU A 210 24.32 -10.39 6.54
CA GLU A 210 23.47 -10.81 7.67
C GLU A 210 22.85 -9.64 8.46
N HIS A 211 23.38 -8.43 8.33
CA HIS A 211 22.80 -7.24 8.95
C HIS A 211 21.68 -6.62 8.11
N ARG A 212 21.48 -7.10 6.88
CA ARG A 212 20.46 -6.56 5.98
C ARG A 212 19.08 -7.07 6.37
N PRO A 213 18.06 -6.20 6.54
CA PRO A 213 16.71 -6.64 6.79
C PRO A 213 16.16 -7.37 5.56
N PRO A 214 15.20 -8.30 5.71
CA PRO A 214 14.63 -9.07 4.58
C PRO A 214 14.04 -8.20 3.46
N HIS A 215 13.65 -6.96 3.77
CA HIS A 215 13.04 -6.00 2.86
C HIS A 215 14.01 -4.88 2.42
N THR A 216 15.32 -5.10 2.58
CA THR A 216 16.36 -4.20 2.04
C THR A 216 16.21 -3.99 0.53
N MET A 217 16.56 -2.79 0.10
CA MET A 217 16.58 -2.38 -1.29
C MET A 217 17.99 -2.43 -1.87
N ALA A 218 19.01 -2.38 -1.01
CA ALA A 218 20.41 -2.55 -1.37
C ALA A 218 20.74 -4.02 -1.68
N ARG A 219 20.16 -4.52 -2.78
CA ARG A 219 20.38 -5.85 -3.33
C ARG A 219 21.60 -5.86 -4.25
N THR A 220 22.42 -6.90 -4.16
CA THR A 220 23.57 -7.13 -5.03
C THR A 220 23.15 -7.67 -6.39
N GLU A 221 24.06 -7.61 -7.35
CA GLU A 221 23.83 -8.11 -8.71
C GLU A 221 23.48 -9.61 -8.73
N ALA A 222 24.19 -10.41 -7.93
CA ALA A 222 23.89 -11.83 -7.77
C ALA A 222 22.47 -12.08 -7.24
N GLU A 223 21.96 -11.23 -6.34
CA GLU A 223 20.59 -11.30 -5.83
C GLU A 223 19.55 -10.92 -6.90
N PHE A 224 19.88 -9.99 -7.80
CA PHE A 224 19.04 -9.64 -8.96
C PHE A 224 18.98 -10.76 -9.99
N GLU A 225 20.12 -11.36 -10.32
CA GLU A 225 20.21 -12.49 -11.24
C GLU A 225 19.46 -13.71 -10.69
N ALA A 226 19.65 -14.02 -9.40
CA ALA A 226 18.94 -15.11 -8.73
C ALA A 226 17.43 -14.90 -8.77
N ARG A 227 16.92 -13.69 -8.53
CA ARG A 227 15.48 -13.39 -8.60
C ARG A 227 14.94 -13.45 -10.03
N THR A 228 15.71 -12.99 -11.01
CA THR A 228 15.33 -13.08 -12.43
C THR A 228 15.20 -14.54 -12.86
N LYS A 229 16.09 -15.41 -12.38
CA LYS A 229 16.10 -16.84 -12.68
C LYS A 229 15.04 -17.63 -11.92
N ASN A 230 14.86 -17.35 -10.63
CA ASN A 230 13.99 -18.12 -9.73
C ASN A 230 12.55 -17.59 -9.67
N GLY A 231 12.29 -16.41 -10.24
CA GLY A 231 11.00 -15.73 -10.14
C GLY A 231 10.84 -14.92 -8.85
N PRO A 232 9.64 -14.35 -8.61
CA PRO A 232 9.34 -13.67 -7.35
C PRO A 232 9.43 -14.64 -6.16
N ASP A 233 9.65 -14.09 -4.97
CA ASP A 233 9.81 -14.88 -3.74
C ASP A 233 8.60 -15.82 -3.53
N PRO A 234 8.81 -17.09 -3.11
CA PRO A 234 7.72 -18.02 -2.80
C PRO A 234 6.82 -17.41 -1.73
N GLY A 235 5.56 -17.10 -2.07
CA GLY A 235 4.64 -16.39 -1.19
C GLY A 235 4.40 -14.92 -1.53
N TRP A 236 4.90 -14.43 -2.66
CA TRP A 236 4.48 -13.15 -3.23
C TRP A 236 3.36 -13.34 -4.29
N PRO A 237 2.27 -12.54 -4.25
CA PRO A 237 1.93 -11.56 -3.22
C PRO A 237 1.58 -12.25 -1.88
N PRO A 238 1.79 -11.56 -0.74
CA PRO A 238 1.46 -12.11 0.57
C PRO A 238 -0.01 -12.52 0.62
N ALA A 239 -0.28 -13.63 1.32
CA ALA A 239 -1.65 -14.08 1.56
C ALA A 239 -2.45 -12.99 2.26
N LEU A 240 -3.73 -12.87 1.88
CA LEU A 240 -4.63 -11.93 2.52
C LEU A 240 -4.85 -12.36 3.97
N ARG A 241 -4.84 -11.40 4.89
CA ARG A 241 -5.12 -11.68 6.30
C ARG A 241 -6.61 -11.99 6.43
N GLN A 242 -6.90 -13.26 6.66
CA GLN A 242 -8.25 -13.80 6.76
C GLN A 242 -8.58 -14.31 8.16
N ASP A 243 -7.66 -14.22 9.11
CA ASP A 243 -7.90 -14.65 10.49
C ASP A 243 -8.99 -13.78 11.17
N PRO A 244 -9.72 -14.32 12.16
CA PRO A 244 -10.85 -13.62 12.78
C PRO A 244 -10.49 -12.26 13.38
N VAL A 245 -9.32 -12.16 14.04
CA VAL A 245 -8.87 -10.92 14.68
C VAL A 245 -8.61 -9.85 13.62
N SER A 246 -7.86 -10.18 12.57
CA SER A 246 -7.60 -9.27 11.45
C SER A 246 -8.89 -8.82 10.77
N LEU A 247 -9.85 -9.73 10.55
CA LEU A 247 -11.14 -9.39 9.94
C LEU A 247 -11.98 -8.47 10.82
N ALA A 248 -12.07 -8.75 12.12
CA ALA A 248 -12.79 -7.90 13.06
C ALA A 248 -12.19 -6.48 13.11
N SER A 249 -10.86 -6.36 13.25
CA SER A 249 -10.18 -5.06 13.24
C SER A 249 -10.25 -4.34 11.89
N ALA A 250 -10.30 -5.06 10.77
CA ALA A 250 -10.53 -4.45 9.46
C ALA A 250 -11.97 -3.93 9.34
N ARG A 251 -12.96 -4.72 9.79
CA ARG A 251 -14.38 -4.38 9.76
C ARG A 251 -14.67 -3.12 10.55
N GLU A 252 -14.22 -3.07 11.80
CA GLU A 252 -14.41 -1.93 12.69
C GLU A 252 -13.88 -0.64 12.08
N ARG A 253 -12.64 -0.66 11.60
CA ARG A 253 -12.01 0.52 10.96
C ARG A 253 -12.75 0.95 9.70
N ARG A 254 -13.13 0.01 8.84
CA ARG A 254 -13.76 0.33 7.55
C ARG A 254 -15.18 0.85 7.71
N LEU A 255 -15.98 0.24 8.58
CA LEU A 255 -17.32 0.75 8.88
C LEU A 255 -17.24 2.17 9.46
N ALA A 256 -16.31 2.42 10.39
CA ALA A 256 -16.11 3.74 10.97
C ALA A 256 -15.63 4.78 9.96
N ALA A 257 -14.74 4.41 9.04
CA ALA A 257 -14.26 5.31 7.99
C ALA A 257 -15.35 5.62 6.95
N SER A 258 -16.11 4.61 6.51
CA SER A 258 -17.08 4.76 5.43
C SER A 258 -18.45 5.29 5.87
N MET A 259 -18.96 4.86 7.02
CA MET A 259 -20.32 5.17 7.50
C MET A 259 -20.33 5.74 8.94
N PRO A 260 -19.52 6.78 9.26
CA PRO A 260 -19.38 7.27 10.62
C PRO A 260 -20.69 7.78 11.24
N LYS A 261 -21.57 8.41 10.45
CA LYS A 261 -22.83 8.98 10.97
C LYS A 261 -23.85 7.88 11.22
N THR A 262 -23.93 6.90 10.33
CA THR A 262 -24.74 5.68 10.52
C THR A 262 -24.42 5.02 11.84
N LEU A 263 -23.12 4.73 12.06
CA LEU A 263 -22.67 4.09 13.29
C LEU A 263 -22.91 4.98 14.51
N HIS A 264 -22.68 6.29 14.41
CA HIS A 264 -22.95 7.20 15.51
C HIS A 264 -24.43 7.15 15.93
N VAL A 265 -25.37 7.25 14.98
CA VAL A 265 -26.81 7.22 15.27
C VAL A 265 -27.23 5.87 15.84
N LEU A 266 -26.74 4.77 15.28
CA LEU A 266 -27.02 3.41 15.77
C LEU A 266 -26.54 3.20 17.22
N ARG A 267 -25.40 3.79 17.58
CA ARG A 267 -24.78 3.59 18.90
C ARG A 267 -25.30 4.55 19.98
N ASN A 268 -25.81 5.72 19.60
CA ASN A 268 -26.07 6.83 20.53
C ASN A 268 -27.53 7.32 20.57
N THR A 269 -28.45 6.65 19.87
CA THR A 269 -29.88 7.03 19.89
C THR A 269 -30.75 5.90 20.42
N HIS A 270 -31.92 6.25 20.98
CA HIS A 270 -32.89 5.26 21.47
C HIS A 270 -33.36 4.26 20.39
N PRO A 271 -33.70 4.68 19.16
CA PRO A 271 -34.03 3.74 18.09
C PRO A 271 -32.88 2.76 17.79
N GLY A 272 -31.65 3.25 17.80
CA GLY A 272 -30.46 2.41 17.62
C GLY A 272 -30.32 1.38 18.74
N ALA A 273 -30.41 1.80 20.01
CA ALA A 273 -30.34 0.90 21.16
C ALA A 273 -31.41 -0.20 21.11
N ALA A 274 -32.65 0.15 20.76
CA ALA A 274 -33.74 -0.82 20.63
C ALA A 274 -33.48 -1.87 19.53
N LEU A 275 -32.93 -1.46 18.38
CA LEU A 275 -32.51 -2.38 17.32
C LEU A 275 -31.41 -3.33 17.77
N MET A 276 -30.43 -2.82 18.52
CA MET A 276 -29.32 -3.63 19.05
C MET A 276 -29.82 -4.69 20.05
N GLU A 277 -30.71 -4.32 20.96
CA GLU A 277 -31.32 -5.26 21.93
C GLU A 277 -32.12 -6.37 21.23
N GLN A 278 -32.92 -6.01 20.22
CA GLN A 278 -33.70 -6.97 19.46
C GLN A 278 -32.82 -7.96 18.69
N ALA A 279 -31.74 -7.47 18.07
CA ALA A 279 -30.79 -8.33 17.38
C ALA A 279 -30.02 -9.26 18.33
N GLN A 280 -29.70 -8.77 19.54
CA GLN A 280 -29.08 -9.60 20.58
C GLN A 280 -30.01 -10.75 21.02
N ALA A 281 -31.33 -10.50 21.08
CA ALA A 281 -32.32 -11.56 21.35
C ALA A 281 -32.38 -12.63 20.25
N LEU A 282 -31.95 -12.31 19.02
CA LEU A 282 -31.81 -13.25 17.91
C LEU A 282 -30.45 -13.97 17.88
N GLY A 283 -29.59 -13.74 18.88
CA GLY A 283 -28.26 -14.32 18.96
C GLY A 283 -27.23 -13.69 18.01
N CYS A 284 -27.58 -12.56 17.38
CA CYS A 284 -26.68 -11.81 16.52
C CYS A 284 -25.72 -10.96 17.37
N SER A 285 -24.45 -10.91 16.97
CA SER A 285 -23.48 -10.03 17.59
C SER A 285 -23.61 -8.60 17.07
N ARG A 286 -23.15 -7.64 17.87
CA ARG A 286 -23.26 -6.21 17.57
C ARG A 286 -22.72 -5.84 16.18
N TRP A 287 -21.58 -6.40 15.79
CA TRP A 287 -20.96 -6.07 14.51
C TRP A 287 -21.82 -6.53 13.32
N GLN A 288 -22.58 -7.61 13.46
CA GLN A 288 -23.46 -8.12 12.39
C GLN A 288 -24.59 -7.13 12.11
N VAL A 289 -25.14 -6.52 13.15
CA VAL A 289 -26.18 -5.48 13.05
C VAL A 289 -25.63 -4.21 12.43
N GLU A 290 -24.49 -3.73 12.93
CA GLU A 290 -23.82 -2.53 12.41
C GLU A 290 -23.50 -2.70 10.92
N GLN A 291 -22.97 -3.87 10.54
CA GLN A 291 -22.67 -4.20 9.15
C GLN A 291 -23.92 -4.28 8.27
N ALA A 292 -24.97 -4.98 8.73
CA ALA A 292 -26.20 -5.14 7.97
C ALA A 292 -26.86 -3.79 7.67
N ILE A 293 -26.93 -2.89 8.66
CA ILE A 293 -27.48 -1.54 8.48
C ILE A 293 -26.63 -0.75 7.47
N CYS A 294 -25.29 -0.79 7.59
CA CYS A 294 -24.41 -0.12 6.62
C CYS A 294 -24.57 -0.69 5.19
N ASN A 295 -24.78 -2.00 5.08
CA ASN A 295 -25.00 -2.66 3.79
C ASN A 295 -26.34 -2.29 3.15
N LEU A 296 -27.41 -2.20 3.92
CA LEU A 296 -28.73 -1.74 3.45
C LEU A 296 -28.65 -0.28 2.97
N ARG A 297 -28.01 0.58 3.76
CA ARG A 297 -27.84 2.00 3.45
C ARG A 297 -26.86 2.28 2.32
N SER A 298 -26.04 1.31 1.91
CA SER A 298 -25.14 1.48 0.76
C SER A 298 -25.90 1.86 -0.52
N ALA A 299 -27.19 1.52 -0.62
CA ALA A 299 -28.03 1.92 -1.75
C ALA A 299 -28.38 3.43 -1.77
N ASP A 300 -28.32 4.12 -0.63
CA ASP A 300 -28.66 5.55 -0.50
C ASP A 300 -27.62 6.44 -1.21
N PHE A 301 -26.41 5.92 -1.42
CA PHE A 301 -25.30 6.62 -2.08
C PHE A 301 -25.25 6.39 -3.59
N LEU A 302 -26.23 5.68 -4.15
CA LEU A 302 -26.30 5.48 -5.59
C LEU A 302 -26.72 6.79 -6.27
N ALA A 303 -25.94 7.22 -7.26
CA ALA A 303 -26.25 8.42 -8.04
C ALA A 303 -27.59 8.32 -8.82
N TYR A 304 -28.04 7.10 -9.10
CA TYR A 304 -29.32 6.80 -9.77
C TYR A 304 -29.72 5.35 -9.46
N GLN A 305 -30.98 5.00 -9.75
CA GLN A 305 -31.50 3.63 -9.61
C GLN A 305 -31.33 2.85 -10.92
N PRO A 306 -30.37 1.91 -11.02
CA PRO A 306 -30.20 1.11 -12.23
C PRO A 306 -31.33 0.09 -12.40
N SER A 307 -31.77 -0.09 -13.65
CA SER A 307 -32.91 -0.96 -14.00
C SER A 307 -32.70 -2.47 -13.82
N GLY A 308 -31.47 -2.92 -13.53
CA GLY A 308 -31.15 -4.35 -13.41
C GLY A 308 -30.45 -4.68 -12.10
N ALA A 309 -30.88 -5.78 -11.46
CA ALA A 309 -30.35 -6.22 -10.17
C ALA A 309 -28.83 -6.37 -10.17
N GLY A 310 -28.25 -7.03 -11.17
CA GLY A 310 -26.79 -7.17 -11.28
C GLY A 310 -26.04 -5.83 -11.44
N LYS A 311 -26.63 -4.86 -12.16
CA LYS A 311 -26.04 -3.51 -12.28
C LYS A 311 -26.13 -2.75 -10.95
N ARG A 312 -27.26 -2.90 -10.23
CA ARG A 312 -27.46 -2.34 -8.89
C ARG A 312 -26.42 -2.87 -7.92
N LEU A 313 -26.24 -4.19 -7.87
CA LEU A 313 -25.25 -4.84 -7.02
C LEU A 313 -23.82 -4.41 -7.35
N ALA A 314 -23.48 -4.28 -8.64
CA ALA A 314 -22.17 -3.78 -9.05
C ALA A 314 -21.93 -2.33 -8.60
N MET A 315 -22.94 -1.46 -8.70
CA MET A 315 -22.83 -0.07 -8.22
C MET A 315 -22.75 0.01 -6.69
N ILE A 316 -23.55 -0.79 -5.96
CA ILE A 316 -23.47 -0.90 -4.50
C ILE A 316 -22.07 -1.37 -4.09
N ASN A 317 -21.53 -2.39 -4.75
CA ASN A 317 -20.17 -2.85 -4.49
C ASN A 317 -19.16 -1.72 -4.73
N ALA A 318 -19.26 -0.97 -5.83
CA ALA A 318 -18.39 0.17 -6.08
C ALA A 318 -18.48 1.26 -4.99
N VAL A 319 -19.69 1.56 -4.51
CA VAL A 319 -19.93 2.51 -3.40
C VAL A 319 -19.20 2.07 -2.13
N ARG A 320 -19.30 0.78 -1.76
CA ARG A 320 -18.67 0.22 -0.55
C ARG A 320 -17.15 0.41 -0.51
N HIS A 321 -16.51 0.57 -1.68
CA HIS A 321 -15.06 0.75 -1.78
C HIS A 321 -14.60 2.21 -1.87
N CYS A 322 -15.52 3.15 -2.12
CA CYS A 322 -15.14 4.52 -2.51
C CYS A 322 -15.84 5.61 -1.70
N VAL A 323 -16.93 5.30 -0.99
CA VAL A 323 -17.78 6.33 -0.37
C VAL A 323 -17.40 6.60 1.08
N LEU A 324 -17.43 7.88 1.41
CA LEU A 324 -17.48 8.43 2.76
C LEU A 324 -18.88 9.05 2.94
N GLU A 325 -19.60 8.63 3.96
CA GLU A 325 -20.94 9.14 4.27
C GLU A 325 -20.93 10.67 4.48
N PRO A 326 -21.70 11.44 3.71
CA PRO A 326 -21.78 12.89 3.89
C PRO A 326 -22.40 13.25 5.23
N ALA A 327 -21.83 14.24 5.93
CA ALA A 327 -22.36 14.72 7.20
C ALA A 327 -23.81 15.24 7.11
N SER A 328 -24.21 15.74 5.95
CA SER A 328 -25.57 16.25 5.68
C SER A 328 -26.62 15.15 5.50
N MET A 329 -26.23 13.89 5.28
CA MET A 329 -27.18 12.81 5.02
C MET A 329 -27.96 12.45 6.29
N GLU A 330 -29.29 12.47 6.25
CA GLU A 330 -30.10 12.04 7.39
C GLU A 330 -30.02 10.52 7.57
N VAL A 331 -30.09 10.07 8.83
CA VAL A 331 -30.07 8.66 9.20
C VAL A 331 -31.33 8.37 9.98
N ASP A 332 -32.31 7.79 9.30
CA ASP A 332 -33.54 7.31 9.93
C ASP A 332 -33.49 5.79 10.08
N LEU A 333 -33.21 5.33 11.30
CA LEU A 333 -33.19 3.90 11.62
C LEU A 333 -34.59 3.29 11.70
N THR A 334 -35.64 4.10 11.89
CA THR A 334 -37.02 3.61 11.99
C THR A 334 -37.59 3.20 10.63
N ALA A 335 -37.00 3.71 9.55
CA ALA A 335 -37.34 3.35 8.18
C ALA A 335 -36.82 1.97 7.74
N ILE A 336 -36.00 1.30 8.57
CA ILE A 336 -35.39 0.00 8.25
C ILE A 336 -36.09 -1.11 9.06
N PRO A 337 -36.95 -1.93 8.44
CA PRO A 337 -37.65 -3.01 9.12
C PRO A 337 -36.72 -4.12 9.62
N ASN A 338 -37.08 -4.75 10.74
CA ASN A 338 -36.30 -5.83 11.36
C ASN A 338 -36.12 -7.07 10.48
N ASP A 339 -37.09 -7.39 9.64
CA ASP A 339 -37.02 -8.47 8.67
C ASP A 339 -35.96 -8.19 7.60
N GLN A 340 -35.81 -6.93 7.17
CA GLN A 340 -34.73 -6.54 6.24
C GLN A 340 -33.36 -6.65 6.89
N ILE A 341 -33.22 -6.23 8.16
CA ILE A 341 -31.96 -6.38 8.91
C ILE A 341 -31.60 -7.86 9.03
N SER A 342 -32.56 -8.69 9.46
CA SER A 342 -32.34 -10.14 9.63
C SER A 342 -31.99 -10.84 8.32
N ALA A 343 -32.67 -10.46 7.22
CA ALA A 343 -32.35 -10.94 5.88
C ALA A 343 -30.94 -10.54 5.45
N GLN A 344 -30.56 -9.28 5.68
CA GLN A 344 -29.22 -8.78 5.33
C GLN A 344 -28.13 -9.47 6.16
N ILE A 345 -28.34 -9.71 7.46
CA ILE A 345 -27.42 -10.50 8.29
C ILE A 345 -27.22 -11.90 7.69
N GLY A 346 -28.30 -12.55 7.26
CA GLY A 346 -28.24 -13.85 6.58
C GLY A 346 -27.44 -13.83 5.28
N LEU A 347 -27.53 -12.74 4.51
CA LEU A 347 -26.76 -12.53 3.28
C LEU A 347 -25.28 -12.27 3.56
N ASP A 348 -24.98 -11.44 4.56
CA ASP A 348 -23.62 -11.10 4.98
C ASP A 348 -22.89 -12.33 5.55
N ALA A 349 -23.61 -13.15 6.31
CA ALA A 349 -23.10 -14.42 6.81
C ALA A 349 -22.80 -15.41 5.67
N ALA A 350 -23.71 -15.53 4.71
CA ALA A 350 -23.49 -16.37 3.52
C ALA A 350 -22.30 -15.89 2.68
N PHE A 351 -22.14 -14.56 2.53
CA PHE A 351 -20.98 -13.96 1.85
C PHE A 351 -19.67 -14.39 2.50
N LEU A 352 -19.58 -14.33 3.83
CA LEU A 352 -18.38 -14.68 4.57
C LEU A 352 -18.08 -16.18 4.49
N LEU A 353 -19.08 -17.03 4.73
CA LEU A 353 -18.94 -18.49 4.68
C LEU A 353 -18.52 -18.98 3.28
N ARG A 354 -19.04 -18.39 2.20
CA ARG A 354 -18.65 -18.75 0.82
C ARG A 354 -17.15 -18.58 0.57
N ARG A 355 -16.51 -17.72 1.34
CA ARG A 355 -15.11 -17.35 1.17
C ARG A 355 -14.18 -18.05 2.17
N LEU A 356 -14.67 -18.33 3.37
CA LEU A 356 -13.96 -19.13 4.37
C LEU A 356 -14.01 -20.63 4.03
N GLU A 357 -15.16 -21.12 3.54
CA GLU A 357 -15.42 -22.52 3.23
C GLU A 357 -15.93 -22.67 1.77
N PRO A 358 -15.09 -22.42 0.74
CA PRO A 358 -15.55 -22.34 -0.66
C PRO A 358 -16.15 -23.64 -1.22
N ASN A 359 -15.84 -24.78 -0.60
CA ASN A 359 -16.33 -26.10 -1.02
C ASN A 359 -17.60 -26.54 -0.27
N ARG A 360 -18.08 -25.73 0.68
CA ARG A 360 -19.25 -26.08 1.50
C ARG A 360 -20.52 -25.54 0.86
N GLU A 361 -21.56 -26.38 0.83
CA GLU A 361 -22.92 -25.91 0.54
C GLU A 361 -23.43 -25.07 1.72
N ILE A 362 -23.86 -23.85 1.42
CA ILE A 362 -24.40 -22.94 2.43
C ILE A 362 -25.89 -23.20 2.57
N GLY A 363 -26.31 -23.71 3.74
CA GLY A 363 -27.71 -23.89 4.07
C GLY A 363 -28.50 -22.57 4.04
N ASP A 364 -29.82 -22.66 3.86
CA ASP A 364 -30.68 -21.47 3.70
C ASP A 364 -31.00 -20.74 5.03
N ALA A 365 -30.84 -21.42 6.17
CA ALA A 365 -31.22 -20.87 7.46
C ALA A 365 -30.16 -19.88 8.01
N THR A 366 -30.59 -18.65 8.31
CA THR A 366 -29.72 -17.61 8.91
C THR A 366 -29.09 -18.06 10.22
N ALA A 367 -29.84 -18.74 11.09
CA ALA A 367 -29.33 -19.20 12.38
C ALA A 367 -28.17 -20.20 12.24
N GLU A 368 -28.26 -21.13 11.28
CA GLU A 368 -27.20 -22.09 11.00
C GLU A 368 -25.92 -21.39 10.53
N ARG A 369 -26.07 -20.39 9.64
CA ARG A 369 -24.93 -19.61 9.15
C ARG A 369 -24.24 -18.83 10.27
N ILE A 370 -25.01 -18.21 11.15
CA ILE A 370 -24.48 -17.45 12.29
C ILE A 370 -23.73 -18.37 13.25
N GLU A 371 -24.30 -19.54 13.57
CA GLU A 371 -23.64 -20.51 14.44
C GLU A 371 -22.32 -20.97 13.84
N ARG A 372 -22.29 -21.26 12.53
CA ARG A 372 -21.06 -21.68 11.86
C ARG A 372 -19.99 -20.59 11.88
N ILE A 373 -20.35 -19.32 11.67
CA ILE A 373 -19.41 -18.19 11.77
C ILE A 373 -18.81 -18.12 13.18
N ARG A 374 -19.63 -18.35 14.21
CA ARG A 374 -19.18 -18.39 15.60
C ARG A 374 -18.22 -19.56 15.86
N GLU A 375 -18.53 -20.76 15.38
CA GLU A 375 -17.64 -21.92 15.47
C GLU A 375 -16.28 -21.69 14.81
N LEU A 376 -16.25 -20.95 13.71
CA LEU A 376 -15.02 -20.56 13.01
C LEU A 376 -14.25 -19.42 13.72
N GLY A 377 -14.80 -18.89 14.82
CA GLY A 377 -14.17 -17.82 15.62
C GLY A 377 -14.45 -16.40 15.13
N TYR A 378 -15.35 -16.22 14.16
CA TYR A 378 -15.71 -14.91 13.59
C TYR A 378 -16.99 -14.30 14.21
N GLY A 379 -17.51 -14.92 15.28
CA GLY A 379 -18.76 -14.54 15.96
C GLY A 379 -18.72 -13.20 16.66
#